data_AF-A0A0B4BZF0-F1
#
_entry.id   AF-A0A0B4BZF0-F1
#
_cell.length_a   1.000
_cell.length_b   1.000
_cell.length_c   1.000
_cell.angle_alpha   90.00
_cell.angle_beta   90.00
_cell.angle_gamma   90.00
#
_symmetry.space_group_name_H-M   'P 1'
#
loop_
_entity.id
_entity.type
_entity.pdbx_description
1 polymer ?
#
loop_
_entity_poly.entity_id
_entity_poly.type
_entity_poly.pdbx_seq_one_letter_code
_entity_poly.pdbx_strand_id
1 'polypeptide(L)'
;DAALASSAAALQQRPHSLLFQRKKAHVLQATGRRQEALDILQTAHDTRPHDVPTMLALANLQRTLGDMTAADALYAQILESNKAHWPALQARAKIAEARDDIETAISLLE
;
A
#
# COMPACT_ATOMS: atom_id res chain seq x y z
N ASP A 1 -19.52 33.14 5.89
CA ASP A 1 -18.09 33.16 5.53
C ASP A 1 -17.12 32.49 6.52
N ALA A 2 -17.49 32.18 7.77
CA ALA A 2 -16.59 31.51 8.72
C ALA A 2 -16.33 30.00 8.45
N ALA A 3 -17.26 29.31 7.76
CA ALA A 3 -17.17 27.86 7.53
C ALA A 3 -16.11 27.48 6.46
N LEU A 4 -15.89 28.33 5.46
CA LEU A 4 -14.89 28.10 4.41
C LEU A 4 -13.45 28.31 4.92
N ALA A 5 -13.25 29.29 5.81
CA ALA A 5 -11.95 29.56 6.43
C ALA A 5 -11.49 28.41 7.36
N SER A 6 -12.41 27.77 8.08
CA SER A 6 -12.10 26.62 8.96
C SER A 6 -11.71 25.36 8.17
N SER A 7 -12.34 25.11 7.01
CA SER A 7 -11.95 24.00 6.12
C SER A 7 -10.60 24.22 5.44
N ALA A 8 -10.29 25.45 5.01
CA ALA A 8 -9.01 25.78 4.40
C ALA A 8 -7.84 25.66 5.40
N ALA A 9 -8.04 26.06 6.66
CA ALA A 9 -7.05 25.89 7.74
C ALA A 9 -6.86 24.41 8.13
N ALA A 10 -7.92 23.60 8.15
CA ALA A 10 -7.82 22.16 8.39
C ALA A 10 -7.09 21.42 7.25
N LEU A 11 -7.19 21.93 6.02
CA LEU A 11 -6.48 21.41 4.85
C LEU A 11 -5.01 21.85 4.80
N GLN A 12 -4.68 23.07 5.23
CA GLN A 12 -3.29 23.53 5.35
C GLN A 12 -2.51 22.85 6.48
N GLN A 13 -3.19 22.26 7.46
CA GLN A 13 -2.60 21.50 8.57
C GLN A 13 -2.37 20.01 8.28
N ARG A 14 -2.76 19.49 7.09
CA ARG A 14 -2.63 18.06 6.77
C ARG A 14 -1.68 17.65 5.62
N PRO A 15 -0.50 18.29 5.43
CA PRO A 15 0.60 17.68 4.66
C PRO A 15 1.00 16.27 5.15
N HIS A 16 0.66 15.92 6.40
CA HIS A 16 0.94 14.63 7.05
C HIS A 16 -0.25 13.63 7.03
N SER A 17 -1.30 13.86 6.23
CA SER A 17 -2.32 12.82 6.09
C SER A 17 -1.77 11.67 5.25
N LEU A 18 -1.92 10.44 5.74
CA LEU A 18 -1.53 9.22 5.00
C LEU A 18 -2.18 9.17 3.61
N LEU A 19 -3.40 9.71 3.46
CA LEU A 19 -4.05 9.80 2.16
C LEU A 19 -3.24 10.64 1.15
N PHE A 20 -2.74 11.80 1.56
CA PHE A 20 -1.92 12.66 0.68
C PHE A 20 -0.56 12.03 0.41
N GLN A 21 0.06 11.41 1.40
CA GLN A 21 1.32 10.69 1.23
C GLN A 21 1.18 9.54 0.22
N ARG A 22 0.12 8.72 0.33
CA ARG A 22 -0.19 7.68 -0.67
C ARG A 22 -0.45 8.24 -2.06
N LYS A 23 -1.23 9.31 -2.17
CA LYS A 23 -1.49 9.97 -3.47
C LYS A 23 -0.20 10.51 -4.09
N LYS A 24 0.67 11.14 -3.30
CA LYS A 24 1.98 11.62 -3.73
C LYS A 24 2.86 10.46 -4.21
N ALA A 25 2.95 9.37 -3.43
CA ALA A 25 3.70 8.18 -3.81
C ALA A 25 3.18 7.56 -5.11
N HIS A 26 1.86 7.50 -5.30
CA HIS A 26 1.26 7.03 -6.55
C HIS A 26 1.66 7.88 -7.77
N VAL A 27 1.66 9.22 -7.64
CA VAL A 27 2.12 10.12 -8.71
C VAL A 27 3.62 9.95 -8.97
N LEU A 28 4.44 9.77 -7.93
CA LEU A 28 5.87 9.52 -8.08
C LEU A 28 6.14 8.20 -8.78
N GLN A 29 5.40 7.14 -8.45
CA GLN A 29 5.48 5.85 -9.14
C GLN A 29 5.12 5.99 -10.62
N ALA A 30 4.02 6.70 -10.94
CA ALA A 30 3.59 6.94 -12.31
C ALA A 30 4.60 7.77 -13.14
N THR A 31 5.41 8.59 -12.47
CA THR A 31 6.45 9.42 -13.10
C THR A 31 7.85 8.77 -13.06
N GLY A 32 7.94 7.48 -12.71
CA GLY A 32 9.19 6.71 -12.70
C GLY A 32 10.07 6.93 -11.46
N ARG A 33 9.68 7.81 -10.54
CA ARG A 33 10.39 8.14 -9.30
C ARG A 33 10.06 7.15 -8.18
N ARG A 34 10.27 5.86 -8.47
CA ARG A 34 9.80 4.75 -7.62
C ARG A 34 10.49 4.69 -6.26
N GLN A 35 11.77 5.05 -6.18
CA GLN A 35 12.49 5.07 -4.90
C GLN A 35 11.92 6.13 -3.94
N GLU A 36 11.62 7.34 -4.44
CA GLU A 36 11.00 8.37 -3.61
C GLU A 36 9.58 8.00 -3.17
N ALA A 37 8.84 7.30 -4.03
CA ALA A 37 7.55 6.75 -3.65
C ALA A 37 7.68 5.73 -2.51
N LEU A 38 8.75 4.92 -2.53
CA LEU A 38 9.04 3.92 -1.52
C LEU A 38 9.33 4.59 -0.18
N ASP A 39 10.25 5.55 -0.15
CA ASP A 39 10.64 6.26 1.07
C ASP A 39 9.43 6.93 1.76
N ILE A 40 8.52 7.52 0.96
CA ILE A 40 7.29 8.14 1.47
C ILE A 40 6.36 7.09 2.08
N LEU A 41 6.14 5.97 1.41
CA LEU A 41 5.24 4.92 1.89
C LEU A 41 5.83 4.18 3.09
N GLN A 42 7.14 4.00 3.14
CA GLN A 42 7.85 3.43 4.28
C GLN A 42 7.65 4.31 5.51
N THR A 43 7.93 5.62 5.39
CA THR A 43 7.73 6.59 6.47
C THR A 43 6.27 6.64 6.94
N ALA A 44 5.33 6.58 6.00
CA ALA A 44 3.90 6.55 6.28
C ALA A 44 3.50 5.30 7.07
N HIS A 45 4.04 4.14 6.69
CA HIS A 45 3.84 2.88 7.38
C HIS A 45 4.48 2.88 8.77
N ASP A 46 5.71 3.37 8.92
CA ASP A 46 6.38 3.48 10.23
C ASP A 46 5.58 4.36 11.20
N THR A 47 4.90 5.40 10.69
CA THR A 47 4.04 6.27 11.49
C THR A 47 2.71 5.61 11.88
N ARG A 48 2.13 4.79 11.01
CA ARG A 48 0.91 4.01 11.28
C ARG A 48 1.02 2.59 10.70
N PRO A 49 1.64 1.65 11.44
CA PRO A 49 1.95 0.32 10.92
C PRO A 49 0.72 -0.48 10.49
N HIS A 50 -0.44 -0.24 11.10
CA HIS A 50 -1.67 -0.99 10.82
C HIS A 50 -2.63 -0.27 9.85
N ASP A 51 -2.22 0.82 9.19
CA ASP A 51 -3.04 1.46 8.16
C ASP A 51 -3.05 0.61 6.87
N VAL A 52 -4.07 -0.25 6.74
CA VAL A 52 -4.23 -1.19 5.60
C VAL A 52 -4.05 -0.51 4.24
N PRO A 53 -4.62 0.68 3.95
CA PRO A 53 -4.39 1.33 2.66
C PRO A 53 -2.92 1.70 2.39
N THR A 54 -2.15 2.03 3.43
CA THR A 54 -0.71 2.34 3.30
C THR A 54 0.10 1.06 3.14
N MET A 55 -0.20 0.01 3.91
CA MET A 55 0.42 -1.31 3.74
C MET A 55 0.21 -1.84 2.31
N LEU A 56 -1.01 -1.73 1.78
CA LEU A 56 -1.33 -2.19 0.44
C LEU A 56 -0.58 -1.40 -0.62
N ALA A 57 -0.49 -0.07 -0.48
CA ALA A 57 0.27 0.77 -1.40
C ALA A 57 1.76 0.45 -1.37
N LEU A 58 2.34 0.25 -0.17
CA LEU A 58 3.75 -0.10 0.01
C LEU A 58 4.06 -1.48 -0.59
N ALA A 59 3.23 -2.49 -0.30
CA ALA A 59 3.37 -3.84 -0.83
C ALA A 59 3.30 -3.86 -2.36
N ASN A 60 2.34 -3.13 -2.95
CA ASN A 60 2.22 -3.00 -4.40
C ASN A 60 3.46 -2.37 -5.04
N LEU A 61 4.04 -1.35 -4.41
CA LEU A 61 5.24 -0.70 -4.91
C LEU A 61 6.45 -1.63 -4.79
N GLN A 62 6.66 -2.29 -3.66
CA GLN A 62 7.73 -3.28 -3.45
C GLN A 62 7.66 -4.41 -4.48
N ARG A 63 6.45 -4.94 -4.74
CA ARG A 63 6.21 -5.93 -5.80
C ARG A 63 6.64 -5.41 -7.18
N THR A 64 6.32 -4.15 -7.52
CA THR A 64 6.73 -3.56 -8.81
C THR A 64 8.24 -3.30 -8.91
N LEU A 65 8.92 -3.18 -7.77
CA LEU A 65 10.37 -3.03 -7.67
C LEU A 65 11.10 -4.39 -7.64
N GLY A 66 10.37 -5.50 -7.63
CA GLY A 66 10.94 -6.86 -7.60
C GLY A 66 11.12 -7.44 -6.20
N ASP A 67 10.85 -6.67 -5.15
CA ASP A 67 10.89 -7.16 -3.77
C ASP A 67 9.60 -7.91 -3.41
N MET A 68 9.47 -9.10 -3.99
CA MET A 68 8.31 -9.98 -3.80
C MET A 68 8.19 -10.47 -2.36
N THR A 69 9.32 -10.59 -1.64
CA THR A 69 9.35 -11.07 -0.26
C THR A 69 8.76 -10.04 0.70
N ALA A 70 9.20 -8.78 0.60
CA ALA A 70 8.64 -7.71 1.44
C ALA A 70 7.16 -7.45 1.12
N ALA A 71 6.80 -7.50 -0.17
CA ALA A 71 5.41 -7.34 -0.60
C ALA A 71 4.50 -8.44 -0.02
N ASP A 72 4.90 -9.71 -0.13
CA ASP A 72 4.15 -10.87 0.39
C ASP A 72 3.94 -10.77 1.90
N ALA A 73 4.96 -10.34 2.65
CA ALA A 73 4.86 -10.14 4.09
C ALA A 73 3.80 -9.09 4.46
N LEU A 74 3.76 -7.95 3.76
CA LEU A 74 2.74 -6.92 4.00
C LEU A 74 1.34 -7.38 3.60
N TYR A 75 1.20 -8.10 2.48
CA TYR A 75 -0.10 -8.67 2.11
C TYR A 75 -0.58 -9.70 3.14
N ALA A 76 0.32 -10.54 3.68
CA ALA A 76 -0.02 -11.49 4.73
C ALA A 76 -0.54 -10.78 5.99
N GLN A 77 0.13 -9.71 6.44
CA GLN A 77 -0.35 -8.90 7.57
C GLN A 77 -1.72 -8.26 7.31
N ILE A 78 -2.01 -7.80 6.08
CA ILE A 78 -3.36 -7.32 5.74
C ILE A 78 -4.39 -8.44 5.93
N LEU A 79 -4.07 -9.65 5.47
CA LEU A 79 -4.97 -10.81 5.57
C LEU A 79 -5.14 -11.33 7.00
N GLU A 80 -4.17 -11.14 7.90
CA GLU A 80 -4.32 -11.42 9.32
C GLU A 80 -5.47 -10.59 9.94
N SER A 81 -5.57 -9.31 9.55
CA SER A 81 -6.64 -8.42 10.01
C SER A 81 -7.97 -8.61 9.26
N ASN A 82 -7.90 -8.90 7.96
CA ASN A 82 -9.07 -9.14 7.12
C ASN A 82 -8.76 -10.23 6.11
N LYS A 83 -9.14 -11.47 6.46
CA LYS A 83 -8.90 -12.67 5.65
C LYS A 83 -9.54 -12.60 4.26
N ALA A 84 -10.62 -11.81 4.10
CA ALA A 84 -11.34 -11.64 2.84
C ALA A 84 -10.90 -10.40 2.06
N HIS A 85 -9.75 -9.80 2.38
CA HIS A 85 -9.24 -8.62 1.66
C HIS A 85 -8.77 -8.99 0.25
N TRP A 86 -9.71 -8.97 -0.69
CA TRP A 86 -9.53 -9.43 -2.07
C TRP A 86 -8.29 -8.88 -2.78
N PRO A 87 -7.95 -7.58 -2.70
CA PRO A 87 -6.72 -7.08 -3.34
C PRO A 87 -5.44 -7.73 -2.81
N ALA A 88 -5.41 -8.13 -1.53
CA ALA A 88 -4.25 -8.79 -0.93
C ALA A 88 -4.20 -10.27 -1.34
N LEU A 89 -5.35 -10.97 -1.33
CA LEU A 89 -5.45 -12.35 -1.84
C LEU A 89 -4.96 -12.45 -3.28
N GLN A 90 -5.50 -11.59 -4.16
CA GLN A 90 -5.11 -11.58 -5.58
C GLN A 90 -3.62 -11.29 -5.76
N ALA A 91 -3.05 -10.36 -4.99
CA ALA A 91 -1.64 -10.02 -5.11
C ALA A 91 -0.73 -11.17 -4.66
N ARG A 92 -1.09 -11.87 -3.58
CA ARG A 92 -0.34 -13.05 -3.10
C ARG A 92 -0.47 -14.24 -4.04
N ALA A 93 -1.65 -14.48 -4.62
CA ALA A 93 -1.84 -15.50 -5.64
C ALA A 93 -0.92 -15.27 -6.85
N LYS A 94 -0.80 -14.02 -7.33
CA LYS A 94 0.15 -13.66 -8.40
C LYS A 94 1.61 -13.87 -8.01
N ILE A 95 1.97 -13.66 -6.74
CA ILE A 95 3.33 -13.94 -6.24
C ILE A 95 3.57 -15.45 -6.22
N ALA A 96 2.59 -16.25 -5.80
CA ALA A 96 2.68 -17.71 -5.83
C ALA A 96 2.79 -18.26 -7.26
N GLU A 97 1.99 -17.74 -8.21
CA GLU A 97 2.11 -18.05 -9.64
C GLU A 97 3.52 -17.74 -10.17
N ALA A 98 4.09 -16.58 -9.83
CA ALA A 98 5.44 -16.20 -10.24
C ALA A 98 6.54 -17.10 -9.64
N ARG A 99 6.23 -17.86 -8.58
CA ARG A 99 7.09 -18.86 -7.94
C ARG A 99 6.81 -20.29 -8.41
N ASP A 100 5.90 -20.48 -9.37
CA ASP A 100 5.41 -21.79 -9.84
C ASP A 100 4.68 -22.59 -8.74
N ASP A 101 4.21 -21.91 -7.69
CA ASP A 101 3.40 -22.49 -6.61
C ASP A 101 1.91 -22.34 -6.92
N ILE A 102 1.45 -23.17 -7.85
CA ILE A 102 0.06 -23.12 -8.37
C ILE A 102 -0.95 -23.55 -7.31
N GLU A 103 -0.58 -24.46 -6.41
CA GLU A 103 -1.47 -24.94 -5.33
C GLU A 103 -1.82 -23.79 -4.38
N THR A 104 -0.83 -23.04 -3.91
CA THR A 104 -1.06 -21.86 -3.06
C THR A 104 -1.85 -20.78 -3.81
N ALA A 105 -1.57 -20.57 -5.10
CA ALA A 105 -2.28 -19.58 -5.90
C ALA A 105 -3.79 -19.87 -5.97
N ILE A 106 -4.17 -21.13 -6.21
CA ILE A 106 -5.56 -21.56 -6.26
C ILE A 106 -6.21 -21.41 -4.87
N SER A 107 -5.57 -21.93 -3.82
CA SER A 107 -6.12 -21.88 -2.45
C SER A 107 -6.38 -20.45 -1.95
N LEU A 108 -5.65 -19.45 -2.44
CA LEU A 108 -5.87 -18.04 -2.09
C LEU A 108 -7.05 -17.40 -2.83
N LEU A 109 -7.56 -18.01 -3.89
CA LEU A 109 -8.61 -17.47 -4.76
C LEU A 109 -9.94 -18.24 -4.70
N GLU A 110 -9.96 -19.40 -4.03
CA GLU A 110 -11.15 -20.19 -3.69
C GLU A 110 -11.93 -19.61 -2.50
#